data_AF-A0A6C0P5F4-F1
#
_entry.id   AF-A0A6C0P5F4-F1
#
_cell.length_a   1.000
_cell.length_b   1.000
_cell.length_c   1.000
_cell.angle_alpha   90.00
_cell.angle_beta   90.00
_cell.angle_gamma   90.00
#
_symmetry.space_group_name_H-M   'P 1'
#
loop_
_entity.id
_entity.type
_entity.pdbx_description
1 polymer ?
#
loop_
_entity_poly.entity_id
_entity_poly.type
_entity_poly.pdbx_seq_one_letter_code
_entity_poly.pdbx_strand_id
1 'polypeptide(L)'
;MFYQIKPMLRQLKIEDESGYWLEFIEQASGNTAKELTEFSEVSEKDIVQHELLQLPVSASEIDQRYWNSNPKYMRPFMHIPTIRDRMGYDLMTGPYLLIAEEMGQLLRNEGFIVDSSDWQNDEFYLINLATWWAWTRSSGMKATALRRNKCQAFGWALARGCHGFHGGFLNQTHRRAHLAIDNLEQREGEASPLRSIQILYGLFAYVGLK
;
A
#
# COMPACT_ATOMS: atom_id res chain seq x y z
N MET A 1 -24.76 4.26 -19.99
CA MET A 1 -23.33 4.63 -19.95
C MET A 1 -22.52 4.12 -21.14
N PHE A 2 -22.88 2.99 -21.77
CA PHE A 2 -22.25 2.47 -23.00
C PHE A 2 -22.56 3.23 -24.31
N TYR A 3 -23.54 4.15 -24.32
CA TYR A 3 -23.98 4.83 -25.55
C TYR A 3 -23.10 6.02 -25.98
N GLN A 4 -22.25 6.55 -25.09
CA GLN A 4 -21.37 7.68 -25.41
C GLN A 4 -20.04 7.25 -26.03
N ILE A 5 -19.68 5.96 -25.98
CA ILE A 5 -18.40 5.43 -26.48
C ILE A 5 -18.53 4.93 -27.94
N LYS A 6 -19.76 4.67 -28.39
CA LYS A 6 -20.05 4.06 -29.70
C LYS A 6 -19.58 4.87 -30.93
N PRO A 7 -19.57 6.22 -30.93
CA PRO A 7 -19.07 6.99 -32.07
C PRO A 7 -17.54 6.88 -32.24
N MET A 8 -16.79 6.71 -31.15
CA MET A 8 -15.32 6.68 -31.19
C MET A 8 -14.77 5.34 -31.66
N LEU A 9 -15.50 4.24 -31.42
CA LEU A 9 -15.11 2.90 -31.88
C LEU A 9 -15.32 2.68 -33.38
N ARG A 10 -16.00 3.58 -34.10
CA ARG A 10 -16.23 3.49 -35.55
C ARG A 10 -15.02 3.92 -36.40
N GLN A 11 -13.95 4.44 -35.78
CA GLN A 11 -12.77 4.94 -36.50
C GLN A 11 -11.50 4.13 -36.24
N LEU A 12 -11.57 3.03 -35.49
CA LEU A 12 -10.43 2.13 -35.35
C LEU A 12 -10.38 1.19 -36.57
N LYS A 13 -9.67 1.63 -37.60
CA LYS A 13 -9.07 0.68 -38.55
C LYS A 13 -7.94 0.00 -37.79
N ILE A 14 -8.01 -1.33 -37.71
CA ILE A 14 -6.96 -2.16 -37.14
C ILE A 14 -5.78 -2.11 -38.11
N GLU A 15 -4.99 -1.05 -38.00
CA GLU A 15 -3.67 -0.92 -38.61
C GLU A 15 -2.69 -0.63 -37.47
N ASP A 16 -1.99 -1.70 -37.08
CA ASP A 16 -0.81 -1.77 -36.22
C ASP A 16 -0.83 -0.90 -34.94
N GLU A 17 -1.54 -1.40 -33.93
CA GLU A 17 -1.70 -0.82 -32.60
C GLU A 17 -0.38 -0.73 -31.79
N SER A 18 0.75 -1.21 -32.32
CA SER A 18 2.05 -1.20 -31.62
C SER A 18 2.71 0.19 -31.59
N GLY A 19 2.60 0.96 -32.68
CA GLY A 19 3.18 2.30 -32.78
C GLY A 19 2.42 3.36 -31.98
N TYR A 20 1.09 3.32 -32.04
CA TYR A 20 0.23 4.23 -31.27
C TYR A 20 0.23 3.94 -29.78
N TRP A 21 0.52 2.71 -29.36
CA TRP A 21 0.71 2.39 -27.95
C TRP A 21 2.00 3.01 -27.39
N LEU A 22 3.08 3.02 -28.17
CA LEU A 22 4.32 3.70 -27.81
C LEU A 22 4.15 5.22 -27.79
N GLU A 23 3.46 5.81 -28.77
CA GLU A 23 3.12 7.25 -28.77
C GLU A 23 2.18 7.62 -27.62
N PHE A 24 1.23 6.75 -27.26
CA PHE A 24 0.37 6.95 -26.09
C PHE A 24 1.15 6.83 -24.78
N ILE A 25 2.12 5.91 -24.70
CA ILE A 25 3.05 5.81 -23.56
C ILE A 25 3.95 7.06 -23.50
N GLU A 26 4.46 7.56 -24.62
CA GLU A 26 5.25 8.80 -24.69
C GLU A 26 4.44 10.06 -24.36
N GLN A 27 3.19 10.16 -24.82
CA GLN A 27 2.30 11.26 -24.46
C GLN A 27 1.83 11.15 -23.00
N ALA A 28 1.63 9.94 -22.48
CA ALA A 28 1.34 9.71 -21.08
C ALA A 28 2.55 9.95 -20.18
N SER A 29 3.78 9.72 -20.66
CA SER A 29 5.03 10.02 -19.95
C SER A 29 5.35 11.52 -19.96
N GLY A 30 4.84 12.28 -20.94
CA GLY A 30 4.91 13.74 -20.97
C GLY A 30 4.10 14.46 -19.88
N ASN A 31 3.08 13.80 -19.32
CA ASN A 31 2.45 14.25 -18.06
C ASN A 31 3.28 13.70 -16.91
N THR A 32 4.31 14.44 -16.51
CA THR A 32 5.16 14.20 -15.31
C THR A 32 4.41 13.41 -14.24
N ALA A 33 4.66 12.10 -14.21
CA ALA A 33 4.08 11.23 -13.20
C ALA A 33 4.59 11.77 -11.86
N LYS A 34 3.66 12.24 -11.02
CA LYS A 34 4.00 12.93 -9.77
C LYS A 34 4.91 12.02 -8.94
N GLU A 35 6.14 12.45 -8.72
CA GLU A 35 7.17 11.65 -8.04
C GLU A 35 7.02 11.71 -6.52
N LEU A 36 7.54 10.68 -5.84
CA LEU A 36 7.73 10.70 -4.39
C LEU A 36 9.10 11.31 -4.08
N THR A 37 9.12 12.58 -3.68
CA THR A 37 10.36 13.37 -3.52
C THR A 37 10.61 13.84 -2.10
N GLU A 38 9.58 13.88 -1.24
CA GLU A 38 9.68 14.32 0.14
C GLU A 38 9.74 13.11 1.07
N PHE A 39 10.80 13.05 1.88
CA PHE A 39 11.06 11.96 2.82
C PHE A 39 11.28 12.53 4.22
N SER A 40 10.67 11.89 5.22
CA SER A 40 10.84 12.30 6.61
C SER A 40 12.25 12.02 7.11
N GLU A 41 12.72 12.84 8.04
CA GLU A 41 13.92 12.51 8.83
C GLU A 41 13.59 11.35 9.77
N VAL A 42 14.39 10.29 9.71
CA VAL A 42 14.18 9.05 10.46
C VAL A 42 15.54 8.60 10.99
N SER A 43 15.57 8.11 12.22
CA SER A 43 16.76 7.57 12.90
C SER A 43 16.66 6.06 13.10
N GLU A 44 17.76 5.39 13.42
CA GLU A 44 17.75 3.94 13.72
C GLU A 44 16.85 3.59 14.92
N LYS A 45 16.62 4.53 15.83
CA LYS A 45 15.72 4.34 16.98
C LYS A 45 14.25 4.23 16.57
N ASP A 46 13.91 4.67 15.37
CA ASP A 46 12.54 4.57 14.83
C ASP A 46 12.24 3.17 14.27
N ILE A 47 13.27 2.33 14.08
CA ILE A 47 13.13 0.92 13.73
C ILE A 47 12.67 0.17 14.98
N VAL A 48 11.51 -0.47 14.87
CA VAL A 48 10.94 -1.29 15.92
C VAL A 48 11.68 -2.63 15.99
N GLN A 49 12.10 -2.98 17.20
CA GLN A 49 12.63 -4.30 17.52
C GLN A 49 11.48 -5.30 17.63
N HIS A 50 11.57 -6.40 16.88
CA HIS A 50 10.50 -7.40 16.79
C HIS A 50 10.12 -7.98 18.16
N GLU A 51 11.09 -8.10 19.07
CA GLU A 51 10.95 -8.63 20.41
C GLU A 51 10.01 -7.80 21.31
N LEU A 52 9.75 -6.54 20.95
CA LEU A 52 8.80 -5.68 21.64
C LEU A 52 7.35 -5.98 21.26
N LEU A 53 7.13 -6.74 20.18
CA LEU A 53 5.82 -7.05 19.65
C LEU A 53 5.33 -8.38 20.19
N GLN A 54 4.19 -8.36 20.87
CA GLN A 54 3.58 -9.55 21.45
C GLN A 54 2.24 -9.83 20.79
N LEU A 55 2.03 -11.09 20.39
CA LEU A 55 0.72 -11.56 19.97
C LEU A 55 -0.13 -11.93 21.18
N PRO A 56 -1.45 -11.67 21.14
CA PRO A 56 -2.35 -12.18 22.17
C PRO A 56 -2.43 -13.71 22.11
N VAL A 57 -2.77 -14.35 23.23
CA VAL A 57 -2.90 -15.82 23.32
C VAL A 57 -3.98 -16.37 22.37
N SER A 58 -4.97 -15.54 22.03
CA SER A 58 -6.03 -15.84 21.07
C SER A 58 -5.60 -15.74 19.60
N ALA A 59 -4.36 -15.33 19.30
CA ALA A 59 -3.89 -15.17 17.93
C ALA A 59 -3.99 -16.47 17.13
N SER A 60 -4.61 -16.39 15.95
CA SER A 60 -4.76 -17.55 15.08
C SER A 60 -3.41 -17.99 14.51
N GLU A 61 -3.38 -19.19 13.93
CA GLU A 61 -2.18 -19.71 13.25
C GLU A 61 -1.74 -18.80 12.08
N ILE A 62 -2.71 -18.13 11.44
CA ILE A 62 -2.48 -17.17 10.35
C ILE A 62 -1.79 -15.91 10.89
N ASP A 63 -2.25 -15.39 12.03
CA ASP A 63 -1.62 -14.24 12.68
C ASP A 63 -0.19 -14.58 13.10
N GLN A 64 -0.01 -15.75 13.72
CA GLN A 64 1.31 -16.24 14.12
C GLN A 64 2.24 -16.37 12.91
N ARG A 65 1.76 -16.92 11.79
CA ARG A 65 2.53 -17.01 10.55
C ARG A 65 2.89 -15.64 10.00
N TYR A 66 1.93 -14.73 9.89
CA TYR A 66 2.15 -13.40 9.33
C TYR A 66 3.15 -12.59 10.14
N TRP A 67 2.99 -12.54 11.47
CA TRP A 67 3.83 -11.71 12.33
C TRP A 67 5.22 -12.33 12.57
N ASN A 68 5.34 -13.66 12.64
CA ASN A 68 6.63 -14.31 12.90
C ASN A 68 7.41 -14.71 11.63
N SER A 69 6.83 -14.53 10.45
CA SER A 69 7.55 -14.80 9.20
C SER A 69 8.49 -13.64 8.87
N ASN A 70 9.70 -13.97 8.41
CA ASN A 70 10.53 -13.04 7.66
C ASN A 70 10.47 -13.48 6.20
N PRO A 71 9.49 -13.00 5.43
CA PRO A 71 9.24 -13.57 4.13
C PRO A 71 10.40 -13.24 3.20
N LYS A 72 11.00 -14.30 2.65
CA LYS A 72 12.07 -14.21 1.65
C LYS A 72 11.44 -14.06 0.27
N TYR A 73 10.87 -12.89 -0.01
CA TYR A 73 10.41 -12.57 -1.35
C TYR A 73 11.61 -12.42 -2.29
N MET A 74 11.43 -12.81 -3.56
CA MET A 74 12.55 -12.88 -4.49
C MET A 74 13.14 -11.50 -4.84
N ARG A 75 12.35 -10.41 -4.74
CA ARG A 75 12.78 -9.00 -4.94
C ARG A 75 11.85 -7.97 -4.25
N PRO A 76 11.77 -7.91 -2.93
CA PRO A 76 11.09 -6.80 -2.27
C PRO A 76 11.90 -5.50 -2.50
N PHE A 77 11.25 -4.42 -2.95
CA PHE A 77 11.91 -3.11 -2.98
C PHE A 77 12.04 -2.55 -1.56
N MET A 78 11.01 -2.73 -0.72
CA MET A 78 10.98 -2.25 0.67
C MET A 78 11.18 -3.39 1.67
N HIS A 79 11.89 -3.09 2.77
CA HIS A 79 12.16 -4.05 3.84
C HIS A 79 10.90 -4.34 4.68
N ILE A 80 10.20 -5.42 4.33
CA ILE A 80 8.90 -5.80 4.91
C ILE A 80 8.90 -5.87 6.43
N PRO A 81 9.83 -6.56 7.12
CA PRO A 81 9.76 -6.68 8.59
C PRO A 81 9.75 -5.31 9.25
N THR A 82 10.56 -4.37 8.76
CA THR A 82 10.60 -3.00 9.31
C THR A 82 9.29 -2.25 9.09
N ILE A 83 8.67 -2.39 7.92
CA ILE A 83 7.39 -1.74 7.62
C ILE A 83 6.26 -2.34 8.46
N ARG A 84 6.15 -3.67 8.46
CA ARG A 84 5.14 -4.41 9.22
C ARG A 84 5.25 -4.11 10.71
N ASP A 85 6.44 -4.23 11.28
CA ASP A 85 6.68 -4.10 12.71
C ASP A 85 6.48 -2.65 13.17
N ARG A 86 6.86 -1.67 12.33
CA ARG A 86 6.55 -0.27 12.60
C ARG A 86 5.05 -0.01 12.66
N MET A 87 4.29 -0.50 11.67
CA MET A 87 2.84 -0.33 11.66
C MET A 87 2.17 -1.08 12.81
N GLY A 88 2.64 -2.30 13.13
CA GLY A 88 2.17 -3.10 14.25
C GLY A 88 2.36 -2.38 15.59
N TYR A 89 3.56 -1.84 15.81
CA TYR A 89 3.86 -1.05 17.01
C TYR A 89 2.97 0.17 17.16
N ASP A 90 2.82 0.97 16.08
CA ASP A 90 1.98 2.17 16.09
C ASP A 90 0.50 1.85 16.37
N LEU A 91 0.06 0.61 16.09
CA LEU A 91 -1.31 0.13 16.23
C LEU A 91 -1.56 -0.70 17.49
N MET A 92 -0.54 -0.94 18.33
CA MET A 92 -0.70 -1.77 19.52
C MET A 92 -1.87 -1.33 20.40
N THR A 93 -2.70 -2.29 20.80
CA THR A 93 -3.82 -2.07 21.73
C THR A 93 -3.41 -2.62 23.09
N GLY A 94 -2.83 -1.75 23.93
CA GLY A 94 -2.17 -2.18 25.15
C GLY A 94 -0.85 -2.90 24.84
N PRO A 95 -0.56 -4.07 25.43
CA PRO A 95 0.71 -4.76 25.22
C PRO A 95 0.73 -5.63 23.95
N TYR A 96 -0.38 -5.73 23.19
CA TYR A 96 -0.52 -6.70 22.11
C TYR A 96 -0.71 -6.06 20.73
N LEU A 97 -0.24 -6.80 19.73
CA LEU A 97 -0.56 -6.59 18.32
C LEU A 97 -2.04 -6.88 18.03
N LEU A 98 -2.61 -6.13 17.09
CA LEU A 98 -3.93 -6.41 16.52
C LEU A 98 -3.87 -7.65 15.62
N ILE A 99 -4.80 -8.57 15.85
CA ILE A 99 -4.96 -9.77 15.02
C ILE A 99 -5.97 -9.55 13.88
N ALA A 100 -5.96 -10.44 12.89
CA ALA A 100 -6.78 -10.36 11.68
C ALA A 100 -8.27 -10.16 11.96
N GLU A 101 -8.82 -10.90 12.93
CA GLU A 101 -10.23 -10.82 13.30
C GLU A 101 -10.61 -9.42 13.81
N GLU A 102 -9.82 -8.89 14.77
CA GLU A 102 -10.02 -7.58 15.38
C GLU A 102 -9.87 -6.47 14.34
N MET A 103 -8.79 -6.52 13.56
CA MET A 103 -8.50 -5.55 12.51
C MET A 103 -9.58 -5.54 11.44
N GLY A 104 -10.07 -6.72 11.03
CA GLY A 104 -11.18 -6.85 10.10
C GLY A 104 -12.46 -6.24 10.63
N GLN A 105 -12.75 -6.42 11.93
CA GLN A 105 -13.92 -5.80 12.54
C GLN A 105 -13.80 -4.28 12.60
N LEU A 106 -12.63 -3.75 12.96
CA LEU A 106 -12.36 -2.31 13.00
C LEU A 106 -12.50 -1.66 11.62
N LEU A 107 -11.92 -2.28 10.58
CA LEU A 107 -12.07 -1.82 9.20
C LEU A 107 -13.55 -1.83 8.75
N ARG A 108 -14.29 -2.91 9.02
CA ARG A 108 -15.72 -2.98 8.67
C ARG A 108 -16.56 -1.91 9.38
N ASN A 109 -16.27 -1.65 10.65
CA ASN A 109 -16.96 -0.60 11.43
C ASN A 109 -16.79 0.79 10.80
N GLU A 110 -15.66 1.04 10.13
CA GLU A 110 -15.37 2.30 9.44
C GLU A 110 -15.87 2.35 7.98
N GLY A 111 -16.54 1.27 7.53
CA GLY A 111 -17.14 1.15 6.21
C GLY A 111 -16.17 0.69 5.12
N PHE A 112 -15.08 0.00 5.48
CA PHE A 112 -14.25 -0.72 4.52
C PHE A 112 -14.85 -2.11 4.22
N ILE A 113 -14.66 -2.58 2.99
CA ILE A 113 -14.99 -3.95 2.59
C ILE A 113 -13.72 -4.77 2.78
N VAL A 114 -13.80 -5.82 3.61
CA VAL A 114 -12.69 -6.72 3.91
C VAL A 114 -13.18 -8.15 3.81
N ASP A 115 -12.58 -8.95 2.93
CA ASP A 115 -12.93 -10.35 2.76
C ASP A 115 -12.24 -11.20 3.83
N SER A 116 -12.92 -12.23 4.33
CA SER A 116 -12.30 -13.23 5.22
C SER A 116 -11.10 -13.95 4.60
N SER A 117 -11.08 -14.08 3.27
CA SER A 117 -9.99 -14.72 2.53
C SER A 117 -8.74 -13.85 2.43
N ASP A 118 -8.86 -12.52 2.58
CA ASP A 118 -7.74 -11.58 2.54
C ASP A 118 -6.65 -11.96 3.56
N TRP A 119 -7.06 -12.42 4.75
CA TRP A 119 -6.15 -12.76 5.84
C TRP A 119 -5.28 -13.99 5.53
N GLN A 120 -5.69 -14.84 4.58
CA GLN A 120 -4.92 -16.03 4.22
C GLN A 120 -3.70 -15.70 3.36
N ASN A 121 -3.67 -14.52 2.72
CA ASN A 121 -2.58 -14.06 1.88
C ASN A 121 -1.84 -12.91 2.57
N ASP A 122 -0.53 -13.09 2.80
CA ASP A 122 0.31 -12.10 3.47
C ASP A 122 0.31 -10.72 2.78
N GLU A 123 0.12 -10.67 1.46
CA GLU A 123 -0.02 -9.43 0.68
C GLU A 123 -1.27 -8.65 1.10
N PHE A 124 -2.43 -9.32 1.15
CA PHE A 124 -3.70 -8.72 1.52
C PHE A 124 -3.77 -8.44 3.03
N TYR A 125 -3.11 -9.26 3.84
CA TYR A 125 -2.89 -8.95 5.25
C TYR A 125 -2.13 -7.62 5.40
N LEU A 126 -1.01 -7.44 4.68
CA LEU A 126 -0.27 -6.17 4.70
C LEU A 126 -1.12 -5.00 4.19
N ILE A 127 -1.92 -5.20 3.13
CA ILE A 127 -2.83 -4.16 2.61
C ILE A 127 -3.82 -3.73 3.69
N ASN A 128 -4.43 -4.67 4.41
CA ASN A 128 -5.40 -4.38 5.46
C ASN A 128 -4.73 -3.71 6.67
N LEU A 129 -3.56 -4.19 7.10
CA LEU A 129 -2.74 -3.57 8.14
C LEU A 129 -2.39 -2.13 7.79
N ALA A 130 -1.88 -1.90 6.58
CA ALA A 130 -1.49 -0.58 6.10
C ALA A 130 -2.69 0.35 5.92
N THR A 131 -3.83 -0.16 5.46
CA THR A 131 -5.08 0.60 5.37
C THR A 131 -5.55 1.04 6.75
N TRP A 132 -5.52 0.14 7.74
CA TRP A 132 -5.90 0.44 9.12
C TRP A 132 -4.92 1.42 9.79
N TRP A 133 -3.62 1.23 9.59
CA TRP A 133 -2.59 2.16 10.05
C TRP A 133 -2.81 3.55 9.44
N ALA A 134 -3.01 3.65 8.13
CA ALA A 134 -3.27 4.92 7.46
C ALA A 134 -4.56 5.59 7.96
N TRP A 135 -5.61 4.80 8.24
CA TRP A 135 -6.84 5.31 8.81
C TRP A 135 -6.59 5.90 10.20
N THR A 136 -6.01 5.14 11.13
CA THR A 136 -5.76 5.61 12.51
C THR A 136 -4.83 6.83 12.56
N ARG A 137 -3.75 6.83 11.77
CA ARG A 137 -2.80 7.95 11.67
C ARG A 137 -3.40 9.22 11.10
N SER A 138 -4.47 9.10 10.30
CA SER A 138 -5.19 10.25 9.72
C SER A 138 -6.47 10.63 10.46
N SER A 139 -6.58 10.27 11.75
CA SER A 139 -7.80 10.48 12.57
C SER A 139 -8.28 11.95 12.65
N GLY A 140 -7.39 12.92 12.43
CA GLY A 140 -7.76 14.34 12.32
C GLY A 140 -8.55 14.71 11.06
N MET A 141 -8.62 13.82 10.06
CA MET A 141 -9.37 14.03 8.82
C MET A 141 -10.82 13.53 8.94
N LYS A 142 -11.77 14.21 8.29
CA LYS A 142 -13.18 13.75 8.26
C LYS A 142 -13.31 12.35 7.64
N ALA A 143 -14.11 11.49 8.26
CA ALA A 143 -14.41 10.14 7.81
C ALA A 143 -15.28 10.14 6.52
N THR A 144 -14.61 10.28 5.38
CA THR A 144 -15.24 10.39 4.05
C THR A 144 -14.84 9.22 3.17
N ALA A 145 -15.64 8.93 2.14
CA ALA A 145 -15.28 7.94 1.11
C ALA A 145 -13.94 8.28 0.45
N LEU A 146 -13.63 9.57 0.26
CA LEU A 146 -12.34 10.02 -0.28
C LEU A 146 -11.18 9.64 0.65
N ARG A 147 -11.31 9.82 1.97
CA ARG A 147 -10.28 9.42 2.94
C ARG A 147 -10.08 7.90 2.93
N ARG A 148 -11.15 7.11 2.91
CA ARG A 148 -11.06 5.64 2.78
C ARG A 148 -10.33 5.22 1.52
N ASN A 149 -10.67 5.83 0.38
CA ASN A 149 -10.01 5.56 -0.90
C ASN A 149 -8.51 5.90 -0.86
N LYS A 150 -8.10 6.94 -0.12
CA LYS A 150 -6.68 7.27 0.09
C LYS A 150 -5.97 6.24 0.98
N CYS A 151 -6.62 5.76 2.03
CA CYS A 151 -6.06 4.72 2.91
C CYS A 151 -5.88 3.40 2.16
N GLN A 152 -6.86 3.01 1.33
CA GLN A 152 -6.73 1.85 0.45
C GLN A 152 -5.62 2.06 -0.59
N ALA A 153 -5.58 3.22 -1.26
CA ALA A 153 -4.51 3.53 -2.21
C ALA A 153 -3.11 3.44 -1.58
N PHE A 154 -2.97 3.88 -0.33
CA PHE A 154 -1.74 3.73 0.45
C PHE A 154 -1.41 2.26 0.70
N GLY A 155 -2.34 1.46 1.21
CA GLY A 155 -2.09 0.05 1.52
C GLY A 155 -1.70 -0.77 0.30
N TRP A 156 -2.36 -0.56 -0.84
CA TRP A 156 -2.04 -1.23 -2.10
C TRP A 156 -0.66 -0.81 -2.63
N ALA A 157 -0.33 0.48 -2.60
CA ALA A 157 0.98 0.97 -3.03
C ALA A 157 2.12 0.45 -2.14
N LEU A 158 1.89 0.33 -0.83
CA LEU A 158 2.86 -0.24 0.09
C LEU A 158 3.07 -1.74 -0.18
N ALA A 159 1.99 -2.49 -0.46
CA ALA A 159 2.08 -3.88 -0.86
C ALA A 159 2.80 -4.06 -2.21
N ARG A 160 2.66 -3.12 -3.15
CA ARG A 160 3.46 -3.08 -4.38
C ARG A 160 4.96 -2.95 -4.07
N GLY A 161 5.36 -2.07 -3.15
CA GLY A 161 6.77 -1.91 -2.76
C GLY A 161 7.33 -3.09 -1.95
N CYS A 162 6.50 -3.71 -1.13
CA CYS A 162 6.87 -4.83 -0.26
C CYS A 162 6.88 -6.18 -0.98
N HIS A 163 5.80 -6.51 -1.71
CA HIS A 163 5.59 -7.83 -2.29
C HIS A 163 5.75 -7.87 -3.82
N GLY A 164 5.96 -6.74 -4.48
CA GLY A 164 5.90 -6.67 -5.94
C GLY A 164 4.50 -6.95 -6.47
N PHE A 165 3.46 -6.64 -5.69
CA PHE A 165 2.08 -6.93 -6.05
C PHE A 165 1.56 -5.95 -7.11
N HIS A 166 1.11 -6.46 -8.26
CA HIS A 166 0.69 -5.67 -9.44
C HIS A 166 -0.84 -5.65 -9.64
N GLY A 167 -1.63 -5.83 -8.58
CA GLY A 167 -3.10 -5.81 -8.69
C GLY A 167 -3.66 -4.54 -9.34
N GLY A 168 -4.90 -4.61 -9.82
CA GLY A 168 -5.53 -3.54 -10.59
C GLY A 168 -5.76 -2.24 -9.80
N PHE A 169 -5.91 -1.11 -10.52
CA PHE A 169 -6.09 0.20 -9.91
C PHE A 169 -7.56 0.49 -9.59
N LEU A 170 -7.83 0.79 -8.31
CA LEU A 170 -9.17 1.14 -7.83
C LEU A 170 -9.58 2.59 -8.17
N ASN A 171 -8.61 3.51 -8.26
CA ASN A 171 -8.83 4.92 -8.58
C ASN A 171 -7.53 5.61 -9.03
N GLN A 172 -7.62 6.89 -9.41
CA GLN A 172 -6.46 7.67 -9.87
C GLN A 172 -5.38 7.85 -8.80
N THR A 173 -5.74 7.97 -7.51
CA THR A 173 -4.78 8.09 -6.40
C THR A 173 -3.99 6.79 -6.25
N HIS A 174 -4.67 5.64 -6.31
CA HIS A 174 -4.05 4.33 -6.30
C HIS A 174 -3.05 4.19 -7.45
N ARG A 175 -3.46 4.48 -8.70
CA ARG A 175 -2.55 4.44 -9.86
C ARG A 175 -1.31 5.32 -9.67
N ARG A 176 -1.49 6.55 -9.19
CA ARG A 176 -0.37 7.48 -8.95
C ARG A 176 0.58 6.99 -7.85
N ALA A 177 0.04 6.45 -6.76
CA ALA A 177 0.84 5.91 -5.67
C ALA A 177 1.65 4.68 -6.11
N HIS A 178 1.07 3.80 -6.91
CA HIS A 178 1.80 2.66 -7.52
C HIS A 178 2.94 3.14 -8.40
N LEU A 179 2.66 4.04 -9.36
CA LEU A 179 3.69 4.58 -10.25
C LEU A 179 4.80 5.31 -9.49
N ALA A 180 4.48 5.98 -8.38
CA ALA A 180 5.49 6.64 -7.55
C ALA A 180 6.44 5.62 -6.91
N ILE A 181 5.93 4.45 -6.48
CA ILE A 181 6.75 3.35 -5.97
C ILE A 181 7.56 2.70 -7.10
N ASP A 182 6.96 2.44 -8.26
CA ASP A 182 7.66 1.89 -9.43
C ASP A 182 8.84 2.76 -9.86
N ASN A 183 8.61 4.07 -9.96
CA ASN A 183 9.65 5.03 -10.34
C ASN A 183 10.76 5.10 -9.29
N LEU A 184 10.41 4.97 -8.00
CA LEU A 184 11.40 4.96 -6.94
C LEU A 184 12.23 3.69 -6.96
N GLU A 185 11.62 2.52 -7.15
CA GLU A 185 12.30 1.21 -7.29
C GLU A 185 13.22 1.16 -8.53
N GLN A 186 12.85 1.83 -9.62
CA GLN A 186 13.72 1.91 -10.80
C GLN A 186 14.96 2.76 -10.57
N ARG A 187 14.83 3.80 -9.73
CA ARG A 187 15.91 4.75 -9.42
C ARG A 187 16.79 4.29 -8.27
N GLU A 188 16.16 3.71 -7.27
CA GLU A 188 16.75 3.24 -6.02
C GLU A 188 16.60 1.73 -6.02
N GLY A 189 17.70 0.99 -5.94
CA GLY A 189 17.63 -0.47 -5.71
C GLY A 189 16.96 -0.78 -4.36
N GLU A 190 17.09 -2.04 -3.90
CA GLU A 190 16.51 -2.47 -2.62
C GLU A 190 16.74 -1.46 -1.47
N ALA A 191 15.65 -1.02 -0.85
CA ALA A 191 15.65 -0.01 0.19
C ALA A 191 16.07 -0.63 1.54
N SER A 192 16.99 0.02 2.22
CA SER A 192 17.37 -0.33 3.59
C SER A 192 16.16 -0.22 4.56
N PRO A 193 16.22 -0.81 5.76
CA PRO A 193 15.22 -0.62 6.81
C PRO A 193 14.83 0.85 7.05
N LEU A 194 15.82 1.72 7.21
CA LEU A 194 15.60 3.16 7.39
C LEU A 194 14.92 3.79 6.18
N ARG A 195 15.42 3.48 4.98
CA ARG A 195 14.87 4.03 3.73
C ARG A 195 13.42 3.59 3.53
N SER A 196 13.10 2.37 3.94
CA SER A 196 11.74 1.83 3.91
C SER A 196 10.79 2.65 4.79
N ILE A 197 11.20 3.01 6.02
CA ILE A 197 10.39 3.88 6.89
C ILE A 197 10.21 5.28 6.29
N GLN A 198 11.26 5.84 5.68
CA GLN A 198 11.15 7.12 4.98
C GLN A 198 10.13 7.06 3.84
N ILE A 199 10.15 5.98 3.05
CA ILE A 199 9.20 5.75 1.97
C ILE A 199 7.78 5.56 2.52
N LEU A 200 7.60 4.83 3.64
CA LEU A 200 6.31 4.67 4.31
C LEU A 200 5.67 6.03 4.63
N TYR A 201 6.39 6.91 5.32
CA TYR A 201 5.87 8.22 5.70
C TYR A 201 5.73 9.17 4.49
N GLY A 202 6.69 9.13 3.55
CA GLY A 202 6.60 9.87 2.31
C GLY A 202 5.35 9.48 1.51
N LEU A 203 5.07 8.18 1.37
CA LEU A 203 3.91 7.66 0.66
C LEU A 203 2.60 8.07 1.35
N PHE A 204 2.56 8.04 2.68
CA PHE A 204 1.42 8.49 3.48
C PHE A 204 1.10 9.97 3.19
N ALA A 205 2.11 10.83 3.21
CA ALA A 205 1.95 12.25 2.86
C ALA A 205 1.57 12.43 1.37
N TYR A 206 2.17 11.65 0.47
CA TYR A 206 1.96 11.72 -0.98
C TYR A 206 0.51 11.44 -1.39
N VAL A 207 -0.14 10.44 -0.78
CA VAL A 207 -1.57 10.15 -1.03
C VAL A 207 -2.50 11.22 -0.41
N GLY A 208 -1.92 12.20 0.30
CA GLY A 208 -2.61 13.33 0.90
C GLY A 208 -3.35 12.96 2.16
N LEU A 209 -2.78 12.06 2.97
CA LEU A 209 -3.18 11.80 4.35
C LEU A 209 -2.35 12.69 5.29
N LYS A 210 -2.96 13.10 6.40
CA LYS A 210 -2.39 14.01 7.40
C LYS A 210 -2.89 13.65 8.78
#